data_AF-A0A193MHK6-F1
#
_entry.id   AF-A0A193MHK6-F1
#
_cell.length_a   1.000
_cell.length_b   1.000
_cell.length_c   1.000
_cell.angle_alpha   90.00
_cell.angle_beta   90.00
_cell.angle_gamma   90.00
#
_symmetry.space_group_name_H-M   'P 1'
#
loop_
_entity.id
_entity.type
_entity.pdbx_description
1 polymer ?
#
loop_
_entity_poly.entity_id
_entity_poly.type
_entity_poly.pdbx_seq_one_letter_code
_entity_poly.pdbx_strand_id
1 'polypeptide(L)'
;MKRFFVKNKYKEIDDEFSDGELIFGIAIIIKEIQLHLIKRRNYQYIIQADLTNDVWSYADTRFAVKNTNNRSVGFLNYISMHDRYNVSVLFISNTFKNRVNVFKKTSKCGLEYQLLVLRKKVHFFIDGLDLSSVASKTDGHGRSVTASELRWLYRHRYMPDVRNNLIFWKNYKKLSQEDVFSLSLWQTYCPKKIYQ
;
A
#
# COMPACT_ATOMS: atom_id res chain seq x y z
N MET A 1 -40.24 -20.97 -6.53
CA MET A 1 -39.23 -19.91 -6.74
C MET A 1 -37.88 -20.39 -6.22
N LYS A 2 -36.91 -20.71 -7.09
CA LYS A 2 -35.53 -20.96 -6.65
C LYS A 2 -34.90 -19.60 -6.27
N ARG A 3 -34.69 -19.37 -4.98
CA ARG A 3 -33.85 -18.25 -4.52
C ARG A 3 -32.43 -18.50 -5.06
N PHE A 4 -32.04 -17.73 -6.08
CA PHE A 4 -30.63 -17.63 -6.46
C PHE A 4 -29.90 -16.94 -5.30
N PHE A 5 -29.21 -17.73 -4.48
CA PHE A 5 -28.23 -17.16 -3.55
C PHE A 5 -27.08 -16.60 -4.38
N VAL A 6 -27.09 -15.30 -4.63
CA VAL A 6 -25.92 -14.60 -5.17
C VAL A 6 -24.82 -14.74 -4.13
N LYS A 7 -23.81 -15.56 -4.44
CA LYS A 7 -22.67 -15.77 -3.56
C LYS A 7 -21.96 -14.42 -3.38
N ASN A 8 -21.90 -13.90 -2.15
CA ASN A 8 -21.18 -12.65 -1.86
C ASN A 8 -19.70 -12.83 -2.25
N LYS A 9 -19.29 -12.24 -3.37
CA LYS A 9 -17.92 -12.37 -3.89
C LYS A 9 -16.89 -11.79 -2.92
N TYR A 10 -17.29 -10.88 -2.02
CA TYR A 10 -16.41 -10.25 -1.04
C TYR A 10 -16.32 -11.00 0.29
N LYS A 11 -16.96 -12.18 0.44
CA LYS A 11 -17.06 -12.88 1.72
C LYS A 11 -15.69 -13.05 2.42
N GLU A 12 -14.66 -13.51 1.71
CA GLU A 12 -13.33 -13.69 2.33
C GLU A 12 -12.69 -12.37 2.76
N ILE A 13 -12.92 -11.29 2.00
CA ILE A 13 -12.43 -9.96 2.36
C ILE A 13 -13.15 -9.45 3.60
N ASP A 14 -14.47 -9.65 3.67
CA ASP A 14 -15.29 -9.29 4.84
C ASP A 14 -14.84 -10.03 6.11
N ASP A 15 -14.47 -11.30 5.96
CA ASP A 15 -14.04 -12.18 7.05
C ASP A 15 -12.62 -11.82 7.54
N GLU A 16 -11.75 -11.27 6.68
CA GLU A 16 -10.34 -10.97 7.00
C GLU A 16 -10.07 -9.51 7.36
N PHE A 17 -10.80 -8.55 6.78
CA PHE A 17 -10.51 -7.12 6.89
C PHE A 17 -11.11 -6.50 8.17
N SER A 18 -10.25 -5.83 8.94
CA SER A 18 -10.56 -5.24 10.24
C SER A 18 -10.24 -3.75 10.30
N ASP A 19 -10.79 -3.07 11.31
CA ASP A 19 -10.56 -1.63 11.46
C ASP A 19 -9.08 -1.30 11.71
N GLY A 20 -8.63 -0.25 11.03
CA GLY A 20 -7.25 0.19 11.01
C GLY A 20 -6.31 -0.67 10.16
N GLU A 21 -6.82 -1.51 9.27
CA GLU A 21 -6.04 -2.15 8.22
C GLU A 21 -6.12 -1.33 6.92
N LEU A 22 -5.18 -1.55 6.00
CA LEU A 22 -5.11 -0.77 4.76
C LEU A 22 -5.17 -1.69 3.53
N ILE A 23 -5.81 -1.20 2.47
CA ILE A 23 -5.79 -1.82 1.15
C ILE A 23 -4.81 -1.10 0.22
N PHE A 24 -4.13 -1.87 -0.61
CA PHE A 24 -3.22 -1.41 -1.66
C PHE A 24 -3.50 -2.18 -2.96
N GLY A 25 -3.17 -1.59 -4.10
CA GLY A 25 -3.44 -2.17 -5.41
C GLY A 25 -3.65 -1.11 -6.48
N ILE A 26 -4.13 -1.52 -7.65
CA ILE A 26 -4.48 -0.58 -8.73
C ILE A 26 -5.70 0.25 -8.31
N ALA A 27 -5.68 1.54 -8.66
CA ALA A 27 -6.68 2.54 -8.28
C ALA A 27 -8.15 2.09 -8.49
N ILE A 28 -8.46 1.44 -9.62
CA ILE A 28 -9.82 0.98 -9.91
C ILE A 28 -10.25 -0.16 -8.98
N ILE A 29 -9.33 -1.07 -8.65
CA ILE A 29 -9.57 -2.21 -7.76
C ILE A 29 -9.73 -1.73 -6.33
N ILE A 30 -8.81 -0.89 -5.83
CA ILE A 30 -8.92 -0.35 -4.47
C ILE A 30 -10.20 0.46 -4.30
N LYS A 31 -10.63 1.22 -5.32
CA LYS A 31 -11.89 1.98 -5.26
C LYS A 31 -13.10 1.06 -5.17
N GLU A 32 -13.12 -0.04 -5.93
CA GLU A 32 -14.19 -1.04 -5.82
C GLU A 32 -14.26 -1.62 -4.40
N ILE A 33 -13.13 -2.07 -3.86
CA ILE A 33 -13.08 -2.68 -2.52
C ILE A 33 -13.40 -1.65 -1.43
N GLN A 34 -12.88 -0.44 -1.52
CA GLN A 34 -13.16 0.65 -0.59
C GLN A 34 -14.66 0.97 -0.55
N LEU A 35 -15.32 1.08 -1.71
CA LEU A 35 -16.77 1.33 -1.78
C LEU A 35 -17.59 0.19 -1.15
N HIS A 36 -17.13 -1.05 -1.24
CA HIS A 36 -17.76 -2.17 -0.56
C HIS A 36 -17.59 -2.09 0.97
N LEU A 37 -16.38 -1.79 1.44
CA LEU A 37 -16.05 -1.73 2.87
C LEU A 37 -16.74 -0.56 3.60
N ILE A 38 -16.78 0.64 3.00
CA ILE A 38 -17.40 1.84 3.61
C ILE A 38 -18.91 1.66 3.81
N LYS A 39 -19.59 0.92 2.91
CA LYS A 39 -21.04 0.70 3.04
C LYS A 39 -21.44 -0.05 4.30
N ARG A 40 -20.50 -0.73 4.95
CA ARG A 40 -20.78 -1.63 6.08
C ARG A 40 -20.28 -1.11 7.41
N ARG A 41 -19.24 -0.27 7.43
CA ARG A 41 -18.51 0.13 8.64
C ARG A 41 -17.92 1.53 8.52
N ASN A 42 -17.80 2.23 9.64
CA ASN A 42 -17.17 3.53 9.72
C ASN A 42 -15.66 3.37 9.96
N TYR A 43 -14.92 3.07 8.90
CA TYR A 43 -13.46 2.96 8.95
C TYR A 43 -12.80 4.32 8.78
N GLN A 44 -11.83 4.63 9.64
CA GLN A 44 -11.17 5.94 9.59
C GLN A 44 -10.29 6.10 8.34
N TYR A 45 -9.47 5.09 8.05
CA TYR A 45 -8.65 5.03 6.83
C TYR A 45 -8.72 3.64 6.26
N ILE A 46 -8.96 3.56 4.95
CA ILE A 46 -8.92 2.29 4.20
C ILE A 46 -7.73 2.28 3.23
N ILE A 47 -7.34 3.45 2.71
CA ILE A 47 -6.21 3.60 1.80
C ILE A 47 -5.16 4.57 2.36
N GLN A 48 -3.89 4.32 2.05
CA GLN A 48 -2.78 5.18 2.48
C GLN A 48 -2.84 6.61 1.92
N ALA A 49 -3.51 6.79 0.77
CA ALA A 49 -3.64 8.11 0.15
C ALA A 49 -4.39 9.09 1.08
N ASP A 50 -5.45 8.64 1.74
CA ASP A 50 -6.24 9.46 2.66
C ASP A 50 -5.41 9.85 3.89
N LEU A 51 -4.71 8.89 4.50
CA LEU A 51 -3.80 9.16 5.62
C LEU A 51 -2.66 10.12 5.22
N THR A 52 -2.16 10.01 3.99
CA THR A 52 -1.13 10.92 3.48
C THR A 52 -1.70 12.34 3.30
N ASN A 53 -2.90 12.47 2.76
CA ASN A 53 -3.54 13.76 2.55
C ASN A 53 -3.81 14.49 3.87
N ASP A 54 -4.05 13.76 4.96
CA ASP A 54 -4.26 14.31 6.30
C ASP A 54 -2.99 14.82 6.97
N VAL A 55 -1.79 14.55 6.44
CA VAL A 55 -0.51 15.02 6.99
C VAL A 55 0.33 15.85 6.01
N TRP A 56 0.00 15.81 4.72
CA TRP A 56 0.78 16.44 3.64
C TRP A 56 -0.10 16.83 2.44
N SER A 57 0.17 17.98 1.82
CA SER A 57 -0.32 18.35 0.48
C SER A 57 0.85 18.62 -0.45
N TYR A 58 0.63 18.48 -1.76
CA TYR A 58 1.55 18.99 -2.77
C TYR A 58 1.69 20.52 -2.77
N ALA A 59 0.71 21.22 -2.23
CA ALA A 59 0.77 22.66 -2.05
C ALA A 59 1.61 23.04 -0.81
N ASP A 60 1.86 22.11 0.10
CA ASP A 60 2.52 22.38 1.36
C ASP A 60 4.03 22.21 1.22
N THR A 61 4.80 23.07 1.89
CA THR A 61 6.26 22.93 1.99
C THR A 61 6.69 22.19 3.25
N ARG A 62 5.75 21.91 4.16
CA ARG A 62 5.98 21.29 5.47
C ARG A 62 4.82 20.35 5.80
N PHE A 63 5.10 19.32 6.59
CA PHE A 63 4.05 18.46 7.12
C PHE A 63 3.17 19.25 8.09
N ALA A 64 1.87 19.00 8.04
CA ALA A 64 0.89 19.56 8.96
C ALA A 64 -0.28 18.60 9.08
N VAL A 65 -0.77 18.37 10.30
CA VAL A 65 -1.98 17.58 10.52
C VAL A 65 -3.19 18.41 10.12
N LYS A 66 -3.94 17.96 9.11
CA LYS A 66 -5.18 18.59 8.64
C LYS A 66 -6.41 18.02 9.34
N ASN A 67 -6.33 16.75 9.74
CA ASN A 67 -7.37 16.04 10.47
C ASN A 67 -6.73 15.32 11.66
N THR A 68 -6.98 15.82 12.87
CA THR A 68 -6.27 15.36 14.06
C THR A 68 -6.86 14.08 14.62
N ASN A 69 -6.05 13.02 14.59
CA ASN A 69 -6.31 11.76 15.27
C ASN A 69 -4.99 11.04 15.55
N ASN A 70 -5.02 10.00 16.39
CA ASN A 70 -3.81 9.26 16.77
C ASN A 70 -3.02 8.74 15.57
N ARG A 71 -3.72 8.40 14.47
CA ARG A 71 -3.09 7.80 13.29
C ARG A 71 -2.45 8.83 12.37
N SER A 72 -3.08 9.97 12.12
CA SER A 72 -2.48 11.07 11.37
C SER A 72 -1.31 11.68 12.13
N VAL A 73 -1.44 11.90 13.44
CA VAL A 73 -0.34 12.39 14.30
C VAL A 73 0.82 11.40 14.31
N GLY A 74 0.54 10.11 14.53
CA GLY A 74 1.56 9.07 14.54
C GLY A 74 2.27 8.94 13.19
N PHE A 75 1.54 8.99 12.08
CA PHE A 75 2.13 8.93 10.74
C PHE A 75 2.96 10.18 10.42
N LEU A 76 2.49 11.38 10.80
CA LEU A 76 3.26 12.62 10.64
C LEU A 76 4.59 12.55 11.39
N ASN A 77 4.57 12.14 12.65
CA ASN A 77 5.79 12.00 13.46
C ASN A 77 6.77 11.00 12.82
N TYR A 78 6.24 9.89 12.30
CA TYR A 78 7.06 8.88 11.63
C TYR A 78 7.68 9.39 10.32
N ILE A 79 6.87 9.94 9.39
CA ILE A 79 7.36 10.35 8.07
C ILE A 79 8.28 11.58 8.13
N SER A 80 8.03 12.51 9.07
CA SER A 80 8.83 13.73 9.23
C SER A 80 10.23 13.46 9.78
N MET A 81 10.45 12.35 10.49
CA MET A 81 11.77 11.95 10.99
C MET A 81 12.46 10.92 10.08
N HIS A 82 11.78 10.44 9.03
CA HIS A 82 12.27 9.34 8.22
C HIS A 82 13.35 9.77 7.21
N ASP A 83 14.54 9.19 7.33
CA ASP A 83 15.71 9.41 6.47
C ASP A 83 15.43 9.34 4.95
N ARG A 84 14.66 8.33 4.50
CA ARG A 84 14.40 8.01 3.10
C ARG A 84 13.09 8.61 2.58
N TYR A 85 12.09 8.79 3.43
CA TYR A 85 10.73 9.14 3.00
C TYR A 85 10.22 10.49 3.47
N ASN A 86 10.98 11.24 4.27
CA ASN A 86 10.65 12.62 4.54
C ASN A 86 10.62 13.43 3.23
N VAL A 87 9.43 13.79 2.77
CA VAL A 87 9.24 14.54 1.53
C VAL A 87 9.40 16.05 1.71
N SER A 88 9.26 16.60 2.92
CA SER A 88 9.45 18.04 3.15
C SER A 88 10.91 18.46 2.93
N VAL A 89 11.88 17.63 3.37
CA VAL A 89 13.32 17.84 3.11
C VAL A 89 13.64 17.76 1.62
N LEU A 90 12.95 16.89 0.87
CA LEU A 90 13.13 16.75 -0.58
C LEU A 90 12.59 17.96 -1.34
N PHE A 91 11.50 18.55 -0.86
CA PHE A 91 10.96 19.79 -1.42
C PHE A 91 11.91 20.97 -1.19
N ILE A 92 12.53 21.07 -0.01
CA ILE A 92 13.49 22.13 0.31
C ILE A 92 14.78 21.99 -0.50
N SER A 93 15.25 20.76 -0.76
CA SER A 93 16.49 20.48 -1.51
C SER A 93 16.36 20.63 -3.04
N ASN A 94 15.34 21.35 -3.53
CA ASN A 94 15.10 21.67 -4.95
C ASN A 94 14.99 20.46 -5.89
N THR A 95 14.93 19.24 -5.36
CA THR A 95 14.90 18.01 -6.15
C THR A 95 13.46 17.51 -6.27
N PHE A 96 12.79 18.01 -7.31
CA PHE A 96 11.57 17.50 -7.96
C PHE A 96 10.20 18.01 -7.49
N LYS A 97 9.59 18.83 -8.37
CA LYS A 97 8.14 18.93 -8.61
C LYS A 97 7.52 17.62 -9.17
N ASN A 98 8.17 16.45 -9.02
CA ASN A 98 7.68 15.18 -9.55
C ASN A 98 6.72 14.54 -8.55
N ARG A 99 5.44 14.88 -8.70
CA ARG A 99 4.35 14.40 -7.83
C ARG A 99 4.34 12.88 -7.70
N VAL A 100 4.62 12.14 -8.78
CA VAL A 100 4.64 10.67 -8.76
C VAL A 100 5.71 10.13 -7.82
N ASN A 101 6.89 10.75 -7.77
CA ASN A 101 7.97 10.31 -6.88
C ASN A 101 7.66 10.59 -5.41
N VAL A 102 7.05 11.74 -5.11
CA VAL A 102 6.55 12.07 -3.77
C VAL A 102 5.51 11.03 -3.34
N PHE A 103 4.52 10.75 -4.19
CA PHE A 103 3.50 9.74 -3.91
C PHE A 103 4.08 8.34 -3.68
N LYS A 104 5.09 7.94 -4.48
CA LYS A 104 5.82 6.68 -4.24
C LYS A 104 6.50 6.65 -2.88
N LYS A 105 7.08 7.76 -2.42
CA LYS A 105 7.77 7.83 -1.13
C LYS A 105 6.78 7.78 0.03
N THR A 106 5.74 8.60 0.00
CA THR A 106 4.70 8.61 1.04
C THR A 106 3.97 7.26 1.11
N SER A 107 3.67 6.64 -0.02
CA SER A 107 3.01 5.33 -0.07
C SER A 107 3.88 4.21 0.52
N LYS A 108 5.18 4.15 0.16
CA LYS A 108 6.12 3.18 0.77
C LYS A 108 6.35 3.44 2.26
N CYS A 109 6.38 4.70 2.68
CA CYS A 109 6.42 5.04 4.10
C CYS A 109 5.17 4.55 4.83
N GLY A 110 4.00 4.65 4.18
CA GLY A 110 2.75 4.08 4.65
C GLY A 110 2.81 2.57 4.84
N LEU A 111 3.35 1.83 3.86
CA LEU A 111 3.59 0.39 4.00
C LEU A 111 4.50 0.08 5.19
N GLU A 112 5.61 0.80 5.33
CA GLU A 112 6.56 0.61 6.42
C GLU A 112 5.92 0.90 7.78
N TYR A 113 5.20 2.02 7.89
CA TYR A 113 4.46 2.41 9.09
C TYR A 113 3.37 1.39 9.46
N GLN A 114 2.59 0.94 8.48
CA GLN A 114 1.51 -0.01 8.68
C GLN A 114 2.01 -1.38 9.13
N LEU A 115 2.95 -1.95 8.37
CA LEU A 115 3.41 -3.32 8.56
C LEU A 115 4.38 -3.44 9.74
N LEU A 116 5.29 -2.48 9.91
CA LEU A 116 6.42 -2.62 10.85
C LEU A 116 6.21 -1.85 12.15
N VAL A 117 5.60 -0.66 12.09
CA VAL A 117 5.41 0.18 13.28
C VAL A 117 4.10 -0.13 13.98
N LEU A 118 3.00 -0.10 13.23
CA LEU A 118 1.67 -0.42 13.77
C LEU A 118 1.42 -1.93 13.88
N ARG A 119 2.21 -2.74 13.16
CA ARG A 119 2.02 -4.20 13.05
C ARG A 119 0.58 -4.58 12.72
N LYS A 120 -0.02 -3.83 11.79
CA LYS A 120 -1.39 -4.05 11.32
C LYS A 120 -1.39 -4.54 9.88
N LYS A 121 -2.45 -5.26 9.50
CA LYS A 121 -2.47 -5.91 8.19
C LYS A 121 -2.49 -4.90 7.04
N VAL A 122 -1.87 -5.32 5.94
CA VAL A 122 -1.99 -4.75 4.60
C VAL A 122 -2.64 -5.81 3.69
N HIS A 123 -3.68 -5.39 2.99
CA HIS A 123 -4.38 -6.19 1.98
C HIS A 123 -3.97 -5.69 0.60
N PHE A 124 -3.10 -6.43 -0.09
CA PHE A 124 -2.56 -6.05 -1.38
C PHE A 124 -3.25 -6.80 -2.53
N PHE A 125 -4.00 -6.09 -3.35
CA PHE A 125 -4.70 -6.63 -4.51
C PHE A 125 -3.79 -6.59 -5.74
N ILE A 126 -3.54 -7.76 -6.33
CA ILE A 126 -2.68 -7.89 -7.52
C ILE A 126 -3.47 -7.89 -8.84
N ASP A 127 -4.80 -7.73 -8.76
CA ASP A 127 -5.68 -7.66 -9.94
C ASP A 127 -5.28 -6.54 -10.89
N GLY A 128 -5.17 -6.88 -12.18
CA GLY A 128 -4.78 -5.96 -13.26
C GLY A 128 -3.29 -5.60 -13.31
N LEU A 129 -2.45 -6.10 -12.39
CA LEU A 129 -1.00 -5.86 -12.46
C LEU A 129 -0.33 -6.81 -13.46
N ASP A 130 0.47 -6.23 -14.35
CA ASP A 130 1.48 -6.98 -15.10
C ASP A 130 2.71 -7.20 -14.21
N LEU A 131 2.74 -8.34 -13.51
CA LEU A 131 3.81 -8.69 -12.58
C LEU A 131 5.19 -8.80 -13.26
N SER A 132 5.24 -9.23 -14.52
CA SER A 132 6.47 -9.31 -15.31
C SER A 132 7.05 -7.92 -15.55
N SER A 133 6.21 -6.96 -15.93
CA SER A 133 6.59 -5.55 -16.03
C SER A 133 7.00 -4.94 -14.69
N VAL A 134 6.34 -5.33 -13.59
CA VAL A 134 6.72 -4.88 -12.24
C VAL A 134 8.13 -5.38 -11.88
N ALA A 135 8.47 -6.64 -12.12
CA ALA A 135 9.78 -7.18 -11.78
C ALA A 135 10.90 -6.56 -12.63
N SER A 136 10.71 -6.50 -13.95
CA SER A 136 11.68 -5.97 -14.90
C SER A 136 11.79 -4.43 -14.93
N LYS A 137 10.86 -3.71 -14.28
CA LYS A 137 10.78 -2.24 -14.26
C LYS A 137 10.66 -1.60 -15.64
N THR A 138 9.97 -2.28 -16.56
CA THR A 138 9.58 -1.70 -17.85
C THR A 138 8.83 -0.39 -17.66
N ASP A 139 8.96 0.52 -18.62
CA ASP A 139 8.28 1.80 -18.59
C ASP A 139 6.74 1.65 -18.55
N GLY A 140 6.04 2.73 -18.17
CA GLY A 140 4.60 2.68 -17.94
C GLY A 140 4.25 1.90 -16.68
N HIS A 141 3.53 0.78 -16.83
CA HIS A 141 2.97 0.01 -15.72
C HIS A 141 4.03 -0.50 -14.73
N GLY A 142 5.18 -0.93 -15.23
CA GLY A 142 6.31 -1.40 -14.41
C GLY A 142 6.92 -0.31 -13.54
N ARG A 143 6.73 0.98 -13.85
CA ARG A 143 7.22 2.11 -13.05
C ARG A 143 6.13 2.86 -12.30
N SER A 144 4.93 2.29 -12.21
CA SER A 144 3.82 2.85 -11.42
C SER A 144 4.14 2.90 -9.91
N VAL A 145 3.25 3.57 -9.17
CA VAL A 145 3.31 3.65 -7.70
C VAL A 145 3.10 2.25 -7.12
N THR A 146 2.03 1.56 -7.54
CA THR A 146 1.71 0.17 -7.14
C THR A 146 2.83 -0.81 -7.48
N ALA A 147 3.48 -0.67 -8.64
CA ALA A 147 4.66 -1.48 -8.96
C ALA A 147 5.82 -1.24 -7.99
N SER A 148 5.99 0.00 -7.54
CA SER A 148 7.04 0.36 -6.57
C SER A 148 6.72 -0.12 -5.15
N GLU A 149 5.44 -0.16 -4.78
CA GLU A 149 4.92 -0.76 -3.55
C GLU A 149 5.14 -2.28 -3.55
N LEU A 150 4.76 -2.99 -4.63
CA LEU A 150 4.95 -4.44 -4.71
C LEU A 150 6.43 -4.84 -4.66
N ARG A 151 7.29 -4.10 -5.36
CA ARG A 151 8.76 -4.26 -5.24
C ARG A 151 9.29 -3.93 -3.85
N TRP A 152 8.64 -3.01 -3.12
CA TRP A 152 8.99 -2.74 -1.73
C TRP A 152 8.66 -3.97 -0.88
N LEU A 153 7.44 -4.51 -0.99
CA LEU A 153 7.02 -5.72 -0.28
C LEU A 153 7.94 -6.90 -0.59
N TYR A 154 8.26 -7.14 -1.87
CA TYR A 154 9.22 -8.19 -2.25
C TYR A 154 10.56 -8.05 -1.53
N ARG A 155 11.10 -6.83 -1.40
CA ARG A 155 12.38 -6.62 -0.70
C ARG A 155 12.31 -6.84 0.81
N HIS A 156 11.13 -6.74 1.42
CA HIS A 156 10.93 -6.88 2.87
C HIS A 156 10.24 -8.21 3.24
N ARG A 157 9.99 -9.09 2.27
CA ARG A 157 9.27 -10.37 2.46
C ARG A 157 9.86 -11.28 3.53
N TYR A 158 11.14 -11.13 3.86
CA TYR A 158 11.77 -11.96 4.88
C TYR A 158 11.60 -11.42 6.30
N MET A 159 11.16 -10.17 6.47
CA MET A 159 10.91 -9.59 7.79
C MET A 159 9.70 -10.24 8.46
N PRO A 160 9.78 -10.64 9.74
CA PRO A 160 8.67 -11.29 10.44
C PRO A 160 7.38 -10.46 10.43
N ASP A 161 7.48 -9.15 10.67
CA ASP A 161 6.32 -8.26 10.66
C ASP A 161 5.65 -8.19 9.28
N VAL A 162 6.40 -8.27 8.18
CA VAL A 162 5.81 -8.32 6.83
C VAL A 162 5.15 -9.68 6.59
N ARG A 163 5.79 -10.79 6.96
CA ARG A 163 5.20 -12.12 6.81
C ARG A 163 3.88 -12.26 7.56
N ASN A 164 3.81 -11.71 8.77
CA ASN A 164 2.63 -11.85 9.62
C ASN A 164 1.50 -10.89 9.23
N ASN A 165 1.82 -9.74 8.64
CA ASN A 165 0.84 -8.67 8.41
C ASN A 165 0.49 -8.43 6.93
N LEU A 166 1.09 -9.13 5.97
CA LEU A 166 0.77 -8.96 4.54
C LEU A 166 -0.16 -10.07 4.03
N ILE A 167 -1.28 -9.67 3.44
CA ILE A 167 -2.22 -10.55 2.74
C ILE A 167 -2.32 -10.14 1.27
N PHE A 168 -2.16 -11.10 0.36
CA PHE A 168 -2.40 -10.90 -1.06
C PHE A 168 -3.79 -11.33 -1.49
N TRP A 169 -4.32 -10.64 -2.49
CA TRP A 169 -5.64 -10.90 -3.07
C TRP A 169 -5.57 -10.92 -4.59
N LYS A 170 -6.30 -11.89 -5.19
CA LYS A 170 -6.57 -11.94 -6.63
C LYS A 170 -7.97 -12.51 -6.84
N ASN A 171 -8.79 -11.87 -7.67
CA ASN A 171 -10.16 -12.27 -7.95
C ASN A 171 -10.98 -12.53 -6.68
N TYR A 172 -10.87 -11.63 -5.69
CA TYR A 172 -11.53 -11.72 -4.37
C TYR A 172 -11.15 -12.97 -3.54
N LYS A 173 -10.04 -13.64 -3.89
CA LYS A 173 -9.49 -14.78 -3.16
C LYS A 173 -8.15 -14.44 -2.54
N LYS A 174 -7.94 -14.94 -1.33
CA LYS A 174 -6.66 -14.85 -0.63
C LYS A 174 -5.59 -15.66 -1.35
N LEU A 175 -4.38 -15.12 -1.43
CA LEU A 175 -3.18 -15.80 -1.91
C LEU A 175 -2.15 -15.88 -0.79
N SER A 176 -1.33 -16.94 -0.81
CA SER A 176 -0.13 -16.98 0.04
C SER A 176 0.92 -16.00 -0.48
N GLN A 177 1.86 -15.62 0.38
CA GLN A 177 2.98 -14.77 -0.06
C GLN A 177 3.92 -15.54 -0.99
N GLU A 178 4.03 -16.85 -0.81
CA GLU A 178 4.77 -17.77 -1.66
C GLU A 178 4.20 -17.80 -3.09
N ASP A 179 2.87 -17.82 -3.25
CA ASP A 179 2.20 -17.78 -4.57
C ASP A 179 2.59 -16.54 -5.39
N VAL A 180 2.93 -15.45 -4.71
CA VAL A 180 3.30 -14.18 -5.35
C VAL A 180 4.80 -14.01 -5.49
N PHE A 181 5.58 -14.31 -4.44
CA PHE A 181 7.00 -14.00 -4.38
C PHE A 181 7.92 -15.12 -4.87
N SER A 182 7.42 -16.35 -5.04
CA SER A 182 8.18 -17.47 -5.63
C SER A 182 8.07 -17.53 -7.15
N LEU A 183 7.30 -16.63 -7.78
CA LEU A 183 7.19 -16.55 -9.23
C LEU A 183 8.55 -16.28 -9.88
N SER A 184 8.88 -17.03 -10.94
CA SER A 184 10.17 -16.94 -11.64
C SER A 184 10.46 -15.55 -12.21
N LEU A 185 9.42 -14.74 -12.50
CA LEU A 185 9.54 -13.36 -12.95
C LEU A 185 10.43 -12.51 -12.03
N TRP A 186 10.48 -12.82 -10.72
CA TRP A 186 11.27 -12.06 -9.75
C TRP A 186 12.78 -12.25 -9.94
N GLN A 187 13.22 -13.27 -10.67
CA GLN A 187 14.62 -13.45 -11.06
C GLN A 187 15.15 -12.28 -11.90
N THR A 188 14.26 -11.59 -12.64
CA THR A 188 14.60 -10.38 -13.41
C THR A 188 14.75 -9.13 -12.54
N TYR A 189 14.29 -9.18 -11.29
CA TYR A 189 14.39 -8.06 -10.37
C TYR A 189 15.61 -8.21 -9.48
N CYS A 190 16.64 -7.40 -9.73
CA CYS A 190 17.86 -7.33 -8.90
C CYS A 190 17.81 -6.12 -7.94
N PRO A 191 17.27 -6.26 -6.70
CA PRO A 191 17.25 -5.17 -5.73
C PRO A 191 18.62 -4.94 -5.10
N LYS A 192 18.95 -3.66 -4.81
CA LYS A 192 20.19 -3.31 -4.10
C LYS A 192 20.24 -3.80 -2.64
N LYS A 193 19.08 -4.04 -2.02
CA LYS A 193 18.95 -4.47 -0.63
C LYS A 193 17.72 -5.36 -0.47
N ILE A 194 17.92 -6.46 0.24
CA ILE A 194 16.87 -7.30 0.81
C ILE A 194 16.89 -7.07 2.32
N TYR A 195 15.72 -6.98 2.93
CA TYR A 195 15.53 -6.76 4.35
C TYR A 195 15.08 -8.08 4.98
N GLN A 196 15.64 -8.39 6.15
CA GLN A 196 15.43 -9.62 6.92
C GLN A 196 14.97 -9.24 8.32
#